data_AF-A0AAD7GYA1-F1
#
_entry.id   AF-A0AAD7GYA1-F1
#
_cell.length_a   1.000
_cell.length_b   1.000
_cell.length_c   1.000
_cell.angle_alpha   90.00
_cell.angle_beta   90.00
_cell.angle_gamma   90.00
#
_symmetry.space_group_name_H-M   'P 1'
#
loop_
_entity.id
_entity.type
_entity.pdbx_description
1 polymer ?
#
loop_
_entity_poly.entity_id
_entity_poly.type
_entity_poly.pdbx_seq_one_letter_code
_entity_poly.pdbx_strand_id
1 'polypeptide(L)'
;MLFVECKPNFINPSRVSPLSLSRQAATGPSATQRLLYDGQIAVCLSAVFCTDSVVVSAGKIGGKSERMRKWLSGIFHNQDWERFESLMCLVFGQDVMYAQISNKKAISFQTMISPEGAATVESWDSRFDKNAPSDMFSPIIPKKTTPVKVKTRTVGPGTPSKTLLSYNEHLPVYDARKTLFDFEFDLPRLSSVLPPFTGEIPFSSFVVVGYTVSAYNGVLGGTTERVVHLGCNIVWAIVCGTPTLRK
;
A
#
# COMPACT_ATOMS: atom_id res chain seq x y z
N MET A 1 -14.88 -16.87 1.72
CA MET A 1 -15.27 -15.57 2.34
C MET A 1 -13.97 -14.95 2.84
N LEU A 2 -13.58 -13.75 2.40
CA LEU A 2 -12.21 -13.27 2.64
C LEU A 2 -11.93 -13.00 4.13
N PHE A 3 -12.68 -12.15 4.82
CA PHE A 3 -12.82 -12.01 6.29
C PHE A 3 -13.55 -10.67 6.55
N VAL A 4 -13.86 -10.34 7.81
CA VAL A 4 -14.48 -9.06 8.21
C VAL A 4 -13.45 -8.10 8.79
N GLU A 5 -12.83 -8.49 9.90
CA GLU A 5 -11.82 -7.71 10.64
C GLU A 5 -10.76 -8.69 11.18
N CYS A 6 -9.48 -8.31 11.17
CA CYS A 6 -8.40 -9.08 11.77
C CYS A 6 -7.53 -8.17 12.63
N LYS A 7 -7.22 -8.60 13.85
CA LYS A 7 -6.47 -7.78 14.80
C LYS A 7 -5.00 -7.64 14.37
N PRO A 8 -4.35 -6.49 14.65
CA PRO A 8 -4.89 -5.37 15.43
C PRO A 8 -5.66 -4.33 14.60
N ASN A 9 -5.40 -4.18 13.30
CA ASN A 9 -5.89 -3.04 12.51
C ASN A 9 -6.18 -3.37 11.02
N PHE A 10 -6.41 -4.65 10.71
CA PHE A 10 -6.74 -5.08 9.36
C PHE A 10 -8.27 -5.14 9.17
N ILE A 11 -8.77 -4.50 8.12
CA ILE A 11 -10.21 -4.43 7.86
C ILE A 11 -10.53 -4.80 6.42
N ASN A 12 -11.68 -5.41 6.20
CA ASN A 12 -12.30 -5.47 4.89
C ASN A 12 -13.30 -4.31 4.76
N PRO A 13 -13.01 -3.25 3.98
CA PRO A 13 -13.89 -2.10 3.87
C PRO A 13 -15.24 -2.43 3.24
N SER A 14 -15.39 -3.56 2.55
CA SER A 14 -16.68 -3.99 2.02
C SER A 14 -17.52 -4.75 3.08
N ARG A 15 -17.04 -4.92 4.31
CA ARG A 15 -17.69 -5.74 5.36
C ARG A 15 -17.63 -5.15 6.78
N VAL A 16 -16.65 -4.31 7.07
CA VAL A 16 -16.44 -3.66 8.37
C VAL A 16 -17.63 -2.78 8.76
N SER A 17 -17.91 -2.69 10.06
CA SER A 17 -18.90 -1.74 10.57
C SER A 17 -18.38 -0.30 10.47
N PRO A 18 -19.16 0.65 9.91
CA PRO A 18 -18.77 2.07 9.91
C PRO A 18 -18.55 2.64 11.31
N LEU A 19 -19.23 2.08 12.32
CA LEU A 19 -19.15 2.55 13.72
C LEU A 19 -17.79 2.27 14.36
N SER A 20 -17.05 1.29 13.85
CA SER A 20 -15.69 0.95 14.32
C SER A 20 -14.62 1.82 13.65
N LEU A 21 -15.01 2.69 12.72
CA LEU A 21 -14.11 3.53 11.96
C LEU A 21 -14.16 4.98 12.41
N SER A 22 -13.00 5.63 12.33
CA SER A 22 -12.89 7.07 12.55
C SER A 22 -11.91 7.67 11.56
N ARG A 23 -11.88 9.01 11.50
CA ARG A 23 -10.95 9.75 10.66
C ARG A 23 -10.04 10.60 11.54
N GLN A 24 -8.76 10.63 11.18
CA GLN A 24 -7.80 11.52 11.81
C GLN A 24 -7.25 12.49 10.77
N ALA A 25 -7.40 13.78 11.01
CA ALA A 25 -6.71 14.79 10.23
C ALA A 25 -5.21 14.73 10.54
N ALA A 26 -4.38 14.70 9.51
CA ALA A 26 -2.94 14.88 9.65
C ALA A 26 -2.66 16.28 10.21
N THR A 27 -1.74 16.37 11.16
CA THR A 27 -1.29 17.65 11.72
C THR A 27 -0.36 18.30 10.70
N GLY A 28 -0.83 19.36 10.02
CA GLY A 28 -0.05 20.08 9.02
C GLY A 28 -0.90 20.88 8.02
N PRO A 29 -0.26 21.61 7.09
CA PRO A 29 -0.96 22.44 6.10
C PRO A 29 -1.76 21.64 5.06
N SER A 30 -1.44 20.35 4.89
CA SER A 30 -2.23 19.43 4.08
C SER A 30 -3.35 18.86 4.95
N ALA A 31 -4.60 19.24 4.67
CA ALA A 31 -5.81 18.73 5.33
C ALA A 31 -6.11 17.24 5.00
N THR A 32 -5.08 16.42 4.86
CA THR A 32 -5.21 14.99 4.57
C THR A 32 -5.78 14.27 5.78
N GLN A 33 -6.88 13.56 5.60
CA GLN A 33 -7.49 12.71 6.59
C GLN A 33 -7.08 11.26 6.35
N ARG A 34 -6.80 10.51 7.41
CA ARG A 34 -6.49 9.08 7.35
C ARG A 34 -7.62 8.27 7.97
N LEU A 35 -7.88 7.10 7.39
CA LEU A 35 -8.82 6.15 7.96
C LEU A 35 -8.20 5.43 9.15
N LEU A 36 -8.93 5.42 10.26
CA LEU A 36 -8.57 4.69 11.47
C LEU A 36 -9.59 3.60 11.77
N TYR A 37 -9.11 2.51 12.36
CA TYR A 37 -9.89 1.43 12.95
C TYR A 37 -9.42 1.25 14.40
N ASP A 38 -10.34 1.33 15.37
CA ASP A 38 -10.02 1.28 16.80
C ASP A 38 -8.86 2.22 17.23
N GLY A 39 -8.82 3.42 16.64
CA GLY A 39 -7.81 4.44 16.94
C GLY A 39 -6.43 4.23 16.29
N GLN A 40 -6.24 3.15 15.52
CA GLN A 40 -5.01 2.87 14.76
C GLN A 40 -5.24 3.08 13.27
N ILE A 41 -4.18 3.37 12.50
CA ILE A 41 -4.29 3.49 11.04
C ILE A 41 -4.79 2.17 10.47
N ALA A 42 -5.93 2.19 9.78
CA ALA A 42 -6.50 1.00 9.20
C ALA A 42 -5.69 0.53 8.00
N VAL A 43 -5.39 -0.77 7.96
CA VAL A 43 -4.93 -1.46 6.75
C VAL A 43 -6.13 -2.15 6.13
N CYS A 44 -6.64 -1.58 5.04
CA CYS A 44 -7.72 -2.15 4.25
C CYS A 44 -7.21 -3.31 3.42
N LEU A 45 -8.00 -4.37 3.33
CA LEU A 45 -7.78 -5.47 2.42
C LEU A 45 -8.90 -5.55 1.41
N SER A 46 -8.55 -5.68 0.14
CA SER A 46 -9.53 -5.86 -0.93
C SER A 46 -9.04 -6.88 -1.93
N ALA A 47 -9.94 -7.77 -2.29
CA ALA A 47 -9.70 -8.74 -3.34
C ALA A 47 -10.10 -8.15 -4.69
N VAL A 48 -9.18 -8.20 -5.63
CA VAL A 48 -9.33 -7.57 -6.95
C VAL A 48 -8.86 -8.49 -8.06
N PHE A 49 -9.49 -8.31 -9.22
CA PHE A 49 -8.98 -8.81 -10.48
C PHE A 49 -7.91 -7.84 -11.00
N CYS A 50 -6.67 -8.27 -11.05
CA CYS A 50 -5.53 -7.44 -11.47
C CYS A 50 -5.63 -7.08 -12.97
N THR A 51 -5.54 -5.79 -13.27
CA THR A 51 -5.61 -5.25 -14.62
C THR A 51 -4.33 -4.59 -15.10
N ASP A 52 -3.49 -4.16 -14.17
CA ASP A 52 -2.20 -3.55 -14.45
C ASP A 52 -1.32 -3.63 -13.20
N SER A 53 -0.01 -3.86 -13.37
CA SER A 53 0.96 -4.01 -12.29
C SER A 53 2.29 -3.38 -12.69
N VAL A 54 2.78 -2.49 -11.82
CA VAL A 54 4.14 -1.95 -11.83
C VAL A 54 4.61 -1.89 -10.39
N VAL A 55 5.07 -3.02 -9.87
CA VAL A 55 5.39 -3.22 -8.44
C VAL A 55 6.88 -3.50 -8.18
N VAL A 56 7.61 -3.97 -9.20
CA VAL A 56 9.05 -4.29 -9.10
C VAL A 56 9.88 -3.00 -9.16
N SER A 57 9.78 -2.28 -10.28
CA SER A 57 10.48 -1.02 -10.53
C SER A 57 9.47 0.12 -10.67
N ALA A 58 9.72 1.26 -10.02
CA ALA A 58 8.82 2.40 -10.11
C ALA A 58 8.69 2.87 -11.57
N GLY A 59 7.45 2.95 -12.06
CA GLY A 59 7.16 3.40 -13.43
C GLY A 59 7.08 4.92 -13.50
N LYS A 60 7.40 5.47 -14.69
CA LYS A 60 7.32 6.90 -14.99
C LYS A 60 5.88 7.34 -15.23
N ILE A 61 5.52 8.53 -14.75
CA ILE A 61 4.20 9.13 -14.80
C ILE A 61 4.32 10.61 -15.14
N GLY A 62 3.43 11.07 -16.01
CA GLY A 62 3.40 12.45 -16.48
C GLY A 62 4.24 12.63 -17.75
N GLY A 63 3.86 13.62 -18.55
CA GLY A 63 4.61 13.99 -19.75
C GLY A 63 5.84 14.84 -19.43
N LYS A 64 5.61 16.11 -19.07
CA LYS A 64 6.69 17.12 -18.93
C LYS A 64 7.54 17.00 -17.67
N SER A 65 7.00 16.45 -16.59
CA SER A 65 7.76 16.12 -15.38
C SER A 65 7.69 14.62 -15.12
N GLU A 66 8.82 13.94 -15.30
CA GLU A 66 8.93 12.51 -14.99
C GLU A 66 8.83 12.34 -13.48
N ARG A 67 7.66 11.89 -13.02
CA ARG A 67 7.46 11.44 -11.65
C ARG A 67 7.39 9.93 -11.63
N MET A 68 7.86 9.31 -10.56
CA MET A 68 7.89 7.86 -10.42
C MET A 68 6.95 7.39 -9.31
N ARG A 69 6.28 6.27 -9.51
CA ARG A 69 5.60 5.53 -8.45
C ARG A 69 5.49 4.05 -8.82
N LYS A 70 5.20 3.21 -7.84
CA LYS A 70 4.73 1.84 -8.06
C LYS A 70 3.22 1.80 -7.90
N TRP A 71 2.54 0.97 -8.68
CA TRP A 71 1.10 0.82 -8.59
C TRP A 71 0.64 -0.59 -8.96
N LEU A 72 -0.55 -0.89 -8.48
CA LEU A 72 -1.35 -2.05 -8.85
C LEU A 72 -2.76 -1.55 -9.13
N SER A 73 -3.34 -1.91 -10.27
CA SER A 73 -4.71 -1.54 -10.61
C SER A 73 -5.59 -2.79 -10.65
N GLY A 74 -6.75 -2.70 -10.00
CA GLY A 74 -7.63 -3.85 -9.84
C GLY A 74 -9.11 -3.51 -9.97
N ILE A 75 -9.88 -4.45 -10.52
CA ILE A 75 -11.34 -4.38 -10.56
C ILE A 75 -11.87 -5.15 -9.35
N PHE A 76 -12.70 -4.49 -8.55
CA PHE A 76 -13.45 -5.13 -7.47
C PHE A 76 -14.55 -6.04 -8.01
N HIS A 77 -14.97 -7.01 -7.21
CA HIS A 77 -16.30 -7.58 -7.40
C HIS A 77 -17.37 -6.48 -7.18
N ASN A 78 -18.42 -6.44 -8.01
CA ASN A 78 -19.42 -5.34 -7.98
C ASN A 78 -19.99 -5.08 -6.58
N GLN A 79 -20.40 -6.14 -5.87
CA GLN A 79 -20.94 -6.00 -4.53
C GLN A 79 -19.91 -5.45 -3.52
N ASP A 80 -18.63 -5.76 -3.71
CA ASP A 80 -17.57 -5.27 -2.83
C ASP A 80 -17.23 -3.82 -3.17
N TRP A 81 -17.32 -3.43 -4.45
CA TRP A 81 -17.18 -2.05 -4.92
C TRP A 81 -18.24 -1.13 -4.32
N GLU A 82 -19.52 -1.46 -4.47
CA GLU A 82 -20.63 -0.62 -3.99
C GLU A 82 -20.58 -0.41 -2.47
N ARG A 83 -20.18 -1.45 -1.72
CA ARG A 83 -19.98 -1.36 -0.27
C ARG A 83 -18.75 -0.53 0.09
N PHE A 84 -17.66 -0.71 -0.64
CA PHE A 84 -16.43 0.06 -0.45
C PHE A 84 -16.67 1.56 -0.68
N GLU A 85 -17.24 1.94 -1.83
CA GLU A 85 -17.44 3.36 -2.16
C GLU A 85 -18.40 4.03 -1.15
N SER A 86 -19.49 3.35 -0.79
CA SER A 86 -20.46 3.85 0.18
C SER A 86 -19.83 4.05 1.56
N LEU A 87 -19.02 3.09 2.01
CA LEU A 87 -18.32 3.20 3.29
C LEU A 87 -17.33 4.37 3.30
N MET A 88 -16.54 4.54 2.23
CA MET A 88 -15.56 5.63 2.18
C MET A 88 -16.25 7.00 2.23
N CYS A 89 -17.29 7.21 1.42
CA CYS A 89 -18.09 8.42 1.46
C CYS A 89 -18.69 8.68 2.86
N LEU A 90 -19.27 7.65 3.47
CA LEU A 90 -19.87 7.75 4.81
C LEU A 90 -18.82 8.14 5.88
N VAL A 91 -17.69 7.44 5.94
CA VAL A 91 -16.67 7.66 6.99
C VAL A 91 -15.96 8.99 6.84
N PHE A 92 -15.71 9.43 5.59
CA PHE A 92 -15.14 10.76 5.32
C PHE A 92 -16.19 11.87 5.30
N GLY A 93 -17.47 11.55 5.48
CA GLY A 93 -18.58 12.51 5.49
C GLY A 93 -18.64 13.33 4.20
N GLN A 94 -18.52 12.66 3.06
CA GLN A 94 -18.57 13.26 1.73
C GLN A 94 -19.69 12.61 0.92
N ASP A 95 -20.47 13.40 0.19
CA ASP A 95 -21.46 12.85 -0.75
C ASP A 95 -20.77 12.25 -1.99
N VAL A 96 -19.65 12.84 -2.40
CA VAL A 96 -18.87 12.42 -3.57
C VAL A 96 -17.37 12.49 -3.24
N MET A 97 -16.63 11.45 -3.61
CA MET A 97 -15.17 11.41 -3.55
C MET A 97 -14.58 11.01 -4.90
N TYR A 98 -13.40 11.54 -5.22
CA TYR A 98 -12.72 11.27 -6.49
C TYR A 98 -11.52 10.35 -6.29
N ALA A 99 -11.66 9.09 -6.71
CA ALA A 99 -10.58 8.10 -6.70
C ALA A 99 -9.84 8.04 -8.05
N GLN A 100 -8.63 7.50 -8.05
CA GLN A 100 -7.91 7.19 -9.28
C GLN A 100 -8.46 5.90 -9.89
N ILE A 101 -9.47 6.05 -10.75
CA ILE A 101 -10.09 4.95 -11.50
C ILE A 101 -9.63 5.05 -12.95
N SER A 102 -9.03 3.98 -13.46
CA SER A 102 -8.62 3.88 -14.86
C SER A 102 -9.81 3.55 -15.78
N ASN A 103 -9.65 3.76 -17.09
CA ASN A 103 -10.68 3.51 -18.12
C ASN A 103 -11.26 2.07 -18.11
N LYS A 104 -10.59 1.12 -17.45
CA LYS A 104 -11.04 -0.28 -17.30
C LYS A 104 -11.89 -0.51 -16.04
N LYS A 105 -12.44 0.54 -15.43
CA LYS A 105 -13.16 0.48 -14.13
C LYS A 105 -12.31 -0.11 -13.00
N ALA A 106 -10.99 0.05 -13.10
CA ALA A 106 -10.05 -0.48 -12.12
C ALA A 106 -9.52 0.66 -11.26
N ILE A 107 -9.65 0.52 -9.94
CA ILE A 107 -9.04 1.46 -8.99
C ILE A 107 -7.53 1.25 -8.98
N SER A 108 -6.77 2.31 -8.69
CA SER A 108 -5.32 2.23 -8.52
C SER A 108 -4.91 2.28 -7.05
N PHE A 109 -4.08 1.31 -6.65
CA PHE A 109 -3.37 1.27 -5.38
C PHE A 109 -1.90 1.62 -5.63
N GLN A 110 -1.36 2.61 -4.93
CA GLN A 110 -0.08 3.20 -5.32
C GLN A 110 0.82 3.55 -4.14
N THR A 111 2.13 3.59 -4.38
CA THR A 111 3.08 4.21 -3.44
C THR A 111 2.97 5.73 -3.52
N MET A 112 3.69 6.42 -2.64
CA MET A 112 3.92 7.86 -2.80
C MET A 112 4.54 8.15 -4.18
N ILE A 113 4.23 9.34 -4.72
CA ILE A 113 4.79 9.83 -5.97
C ILE A 113 6.14 10.50 -5.68
N SER A 114 7.12 10.31 -6.56
CA SER A 114 8.41 10.97 -6.42
C SER A 114 8.27 12.50 -6.47
N PRO A 115 9.20 13.24 -5.85
CA PRO A 115 9.39 14.65 -6.14
C PRO A 115 9.63 14.87 -7.64
N GLU A 116 9.32 16.08 -8.11
CA GLU A 116 9.57 16.50 -9.48
C GLU A 116 11.07 16.51 -9.78
N GLY A 117 11.50 15.87 -10.87
CA GLY A 117 12.92 15.77 -11.25
C GLY A 117 13.69 14.61 -10.61
N ALA A 118 13.02 13.68 -9.94
CA ALA A 118 13.63 12.42 -9.49
C ALA A 118 13.91 11.52 -10.72
N ALA A 119 15.03 11.75 -11.40
CA ALA A 119 15.50 10.92 -12.49
C ALA A 119 15.85 9.50 -12.01
N THR A 120 15.82 8.55 -12.94
CA THR A 120 16.16 7.14 -12.73
C THR A 120 17.56 7.03 -12.12
N VAL A 121 17.65 6.55 -10.87
CA VAL A 121 18.94 6.05 -10.37
C VAL A 121 19.12 4.67 -10.97
N GLU A 122 19.63 4.63 -12.20
CA GLU A 122 20.30 3.46 -12.72
C GLU A 122 21.73 3.42 -12.17
N SER A 123 22.12 2.21 -11.77
CA SER A 123 23.46 1.80 -11.32
C SER A 123 23.88 2.21 -9.91
N TRP A 124 24.30 1.16 -9.22
CA TRP A 124 24.96 1.14 -7.93
C TRP A 124 26.30 1.84 -8.07
N ASP A 125 26.39 3.14 -7.78
CA ASP A 125 27.69 3.72 -7.49
C ASP A 125 27.67 4.86 -6.47
N SER A 126 28.66 4.75 -5.59
CA SER A 126 28.86 5.42 -4.31
C SER A 126 29.10 6.93 -4.41
N ARG A 127 28.12 7.76 -4.02
CA ARG A 127 28.34 9.08 -3.38
C ARG A 127 27.26 9.36 -2.35
N PHE A 128 27.47 8.81 -1.16
CA PHE A 128 26.65 9.07 0.02
C PHE A 128 26.71 10.55 0.42
N ASP A 129 25.53 11.11 0.62
CA ASP A 129 25.31 12.33 1.42
C ASP A 129 25.85 12.09 2.84
N LYS A 130 26.69 13.01 3.32
CA LYS A 130 27.56 12.83 4.49
C LYS A 130 26.83 12.91 5.84
N ASN A 131 25.52 13.09 5.85
CA ASN A 131 24.75 13.33 7.09
C ASN A 131 23.49 12.46 7.26
N ALA A 132 23.31 11.39 6.46
CA ALA A 132 22.22 10.44 6.70
C ALA A 132 22.65 9.36 7.73
N PRO A 133 21.88 9.11 8.81
CA PRO A 133 22.14 8.01 9.72
C PRO A 133 22.02 6.69 8.96
N SER A 134 23.16 6.05 8.69
CA SER A 134 23.26 4.79 7.99
C SER A 134 23.06 3.63 8.96
N ASP A 135 21.82 3.30 9.32
CA ASP A 135 21.55 1.97 9.87
C ASP A 135 20.07 1.60 9.71
N MET A 136 19.77 0.77 8.70
CA MET A 136 18.67 -0.20 8.71
C MET A 136 18.74 -1.08 7.45
N PHE A 137 19.17 -2.33 7.67
CA PHE A 137 19.11 -3.50 6.79
C PHE A 137 19.95 -3.47 5.50
N SER A 138 21.24 -3.77 5.66
CA SER A 138 22.02 -4.48 4.64
C SER A 138 22.61 -5.75 5.26
N PRO A 139 22.70 -6.88 4.53
CA PRO A 139 23.22 -8.12 5.08
C PRO A 139 24.70 -7.97 5.46
N ILE A 140 25.01 -8.18 6.73
CA ILE A 140 26.38 -8.09 7.26
C ILE A 140 27.18 -9.33 6.83
N ILE A 141 28.21 -9.11 6.00
CA ILE A 141 29.38 -10.00 5.88
C ILE A 141 30.27 -9.72 7.11
N PRO A 142 30.78 -10.72 7.85
CA PRO A 142 31.42 -10.48 9.13
C PRO A 142 32.88 -10.07 8.96
N LYS A 143 33.28 -8.94 9.58
CA LYS A 143 34.67 -8.73 10.01
C LYS A 143 34.71 -8.29 11.48
N LYS A 144 35.59 -8.97 12.23
CA LYS A 144 35.84 -8.83 13.66
C LYS A 144 36.43 -7.46 14.00
N THR A 145 35.98 -6.80 15.07
CA THR A 145 36.76 -6.59 16.33
C THR A 145 36.13 -5.56 17.29
N THR A 146 36.16 -5.92 18.58
CA THR A 146 36.12 -5.12 19.83
C THR A 146 34.83 -4.46 20.35
N PRO A 147 34.63 -4.45 21.69
CA PRO A 147 33.30 -4.40 22.30
C PRO A 147 32.94 -2.97 22.74
N VAL A 148 31.84 -2.44 22.22
CA VAL A 148 31.17 -1.27 22.79
C VAL A 148 29.97 -1.77 23.60
N LYS A 149 29.85 -1.29 24.85
CA LYS A 149 28.78 -1.64 25.78
C LYS A 149 27.41 -1.40 25.14
N VAL A 150 26.78 -2.47 24.66
CA VAL A 150 25.39 -2.47 24.18
C VAL A 150 24.49 -2.39 25.41
N LYS A 151 23.77 -1.28 25.56
CA LYS A 151 22.53 -1.29 26.33
C LYS A 151 21.56 -2.18 25.57
N THR A 152 21.38 -3.40 26.05
CA THR A 152 20.39 -4.36 25.54
C THR A 152 19.02 -3.72 25.66
N ARG A 153 18.51 -3.14 24.56
CA ARG A 153 17.09 -2.87 24.43
C ARG A 153 16.44 -4.18 24.04
N THR A 154 15.83 -4.81 25.02
CA THR A 154 14.86 -5.90 24.85
C THR A 154 13.91 -5.52 23.72
N VAL A 155 13.91 -6.30 22.64
CA VAL A 155 12.92 -6.20 21.57
C VAL A 155 11.59 -6.60 22.18
N GLY A 156 10.75 -5.61 22.48
CA GLY A 156 9.34 -5.83 22.77
C GLY A 156 8.58 -6.11 21.46
N PRO A 157 7.51 -6.93 21.51
CA PRO A 157 6.65 -7.15 20.35
C PRO A 157 5.86 -5.86 20.07
N GLY A 158 5.96 -5.30 18.86
CA GLY A 158 5.08 -4.19 18.45
C GLY A 158 5.70 -3.05 17.64
N THR A 159 6.63 -3.31 16.73
CA THR A 159 7.03 -2.26 15.77
C THR A 159 5.88 -2.02 14.78
N PRO A 160 5.31 -0.81 14.65
CA PRO A 160 4.21 -0.55 13.73
C PRO A 160 4.71 -0.72 12.30
N SER A 161 4.07 -1.62 11.54
CA SER A 161 4.30 -1.76 10.10
C SER A 161 4.12 -0.40 9.42
N LYS A 162 5.13 0.04 8.66
CA LYS A 162 5.11 1.32 7.94
C LYS A 162 3.88 1.38 7.03
N THR A 163 3.04 2.39 7.22
CA THR A 163 1.71 2.50 6.59
C THR A 163 1.68 3.20 5.24
N LEU A 164 2.82 3.76 4.82
CA LEU A 164 3.02 4.48 3.56
C LEU A 164 4.39 4.13 2.99
N LEU A 165 4.41 3.62 1.75
CA LEU A 165 5.63 3.31 1.03
C LEU A 165 6.10 4.49 0.18
N SER A 166 7.40 4.77 0.19
CA SER A 166 8.02 5.74 -0.73
C SER A 166 7.99 5.21 -2.17
N TYR A 167 8.15 6.11 -3.15
CA TYR A 167 8.12 5.76 -4.58
C TYR A 167 9.16 4.71 -5.00
N ASN A 168 10.33 4.74 -4.36
CA ASN A 168 11.47 3.86 -4.62
C ASN A 168 11.52 2.64 -3.68
N GLU A 169 10.63 2.59 -2.69
CA GLU A 169 10.64 1.52 -1.70
C GLU A 169 10.20 0.20 -2.32
N HIS A 170 10.75 -0.91 -1.80
CA HIS A 170 10.30 -2.23 -2.22
C HIS A 170 8.86 -2.44 -1.76
N LEU A 171 7.97 -2.75 -2.70
CA LEU A 171 6.58 -3.11 -2.43
C LEU A 171 6.53 -4.63 -2.23
N PRO A 172 6.26 -5.13 -1.02
CA PRO A 172 6.19 -6.57 -0.78
C PRO A 172 5.03 -7.20 -1.54
N VAL A 173 5.34 -8.21 -2.34
CA VAL A 173 4.36 -9.07 -3.01
C VAL A 173 4.60 -10.50 -2.58
N TYR A 174 3.55 -11.16 -2.11
CA TYR A 174 3.59 -12.52 -1.57
C TYR A 174 2.83 -13.49 -2.46
N ASP A 175 3.26 -14.75 -2.51
CA ASP A 175 2.64 -15.80 -3.31
C ASP A 175 1.88 -16.79 -2.41
N ALA A 176 0.55 -16.75 -2.46
CA ALA A 176 -0.33 -17.64 -1.72
C ALA A 176 -0.89 -18.79 -2.59
N ARG A 177 -0.47 -18.93 -3.85
CA ARG A 177 -1.05 -19.90 -4.79
C ARG A 177 -0.89 -21.37 -4.35
N LYS A 178 0.13 -21.65 -3.54
CA LYS A 178 0.49 -23.00 -3.10
C LYS A 178 0.65 -23.12 -1.57
N THR A 179 0.24 -22.10 -0.83
CA THR A 179 0.47 -22.01 0.61
C THR A 179 -0.88 -21.83 1.30
N LEU A 180 -1.19 -22.69 2.27
CA LEU A 180 -2.33 -22.48 3.15
C LEU A 180 -2.04 -21.26 4.02
N PHE A 181 -2.98 -20.33 4.04
CA PHE A 181 -2.82 -19.03 4.66
C PHE A 181 -4.13 -18.61 5.29
N ASP A 182 -4.07 -18.20 6.56
CA ASP A 182 -5.23 -17.72 7.29
C ASP A 182 -5.16 -16.19 7.46
N PHE A 183 -6.13 -15.49 6.89
CA PHE A 183 -6.20 -14.03 7.01
C PHE A 183 -6.34 -13.58 8.48
N GLU A 184 -6.95 -14.38 9.35
CA GLU A 184 -7.18 -13.98 10.75
C GLU A 184 -5.89 -13.97 11.58
N PHE A 185 -4.99 -14.93 11.33
CA PHE A 185 -3.80 -15.14 12.16
C PHE A 185 -2.48 -14.78 11.49
N ASP A 186 -2.41 -14.83 10.16
CA ASP A 186 -1.13 -14.73 9.45
C ASP A 186 -0.85 -13.34 8.86
N LEU A 187 -1.86 -12.45 8.78
CA LEU A 187 -1.69 -11.08 8.25
C LEU A 187 -0.57 -10.27 8.93
N PRO A 188 -0.38 -10.30 10.27
CA PRO A 188 0.73 -9.58 10.89
C PRO A 188 2.12 -10.15 10.54
N ARG A 189 2.20 -11.34 9.93
CA ARG A 189 3.44 -12.11 9.74
C ARG A 189 3.64 -12.60 8.31
N LEU A 190 3.06 -11.91 7.32
CA LEU A 190 3.07 -12.31 5.91
C LEU A 190 4.45 -12.73 5.38
N SER A 191 5.50 -11.98 5.71
CA SER A 191 6.87 -12.26 5.28
C SER A 191 7.47 -13.57 5.82
N SER A 192 6.90 -14.12 6.88
CA SER A 192 7.33 -15.40 7.47
C SER A 192 6.45 -16.58 7.05
N VAL A 193 5.21 -16.31 6.61
CA VAL A 193 4.22 -17.34 6.28
C VAL A 193 4.15 -17.58 4.77
N LEU A 194 4.22 -16.52 3.97
CA LEU A 194 4.12 -16.60 2.52
C LEU A 194 5.48 -16.36 1.85
N PRO A 195 5.84 -17.16 0.84
CA PRO A 195 7.01 -16.87 0.01
C PRO A 195 6.82 -15.56 -0.78
N PRO A 196 7.91 -14.86 -1.13
CA PRO A 196 7.82 -13.71 -2.01
C PRO A 196 7.38 -14.13 -3.42
N PHE A 197 6.53 -13.32 -4.04
CA PHE A 197 6.19 -13.46 -5.45
C PHE A 197 7.29 -12.85 -6.31
N THR A 198 7.76 -13.58 -7.31
CA THR A 198 8.84 -13.12 -8.20
C THR A 198 8.31 -12.47 -9.46
N GLY A 199 8.74 -11.24 -9.73
CA GLY A 199 8.39 -10.50 -10.95
C GLY A 199 7.13 -9.66 -10.82
N GLU A 200 6.67 -9.12 -11.94
CA GLU A 200 5.42 -8.35 -12.02
C GLU A 200 4.20 -9.26 -11.90
N ILE A 201 3.14 -8.75 -11.26
CA ILE A 201 1.89 -9.49 -11.12
C ILE A 201 1.23 -9.57 -12.49
N PRO A 202 0.97 -10.78 -13.04
CA PRO A 202 0.39 -10.91 -14.37
C PRO A 202 -1.01 -10.29 -14.45
N PHE A 203 -1.35 -9.76 -15.63
CA PHE A 203 -2.73 -9.40 -15.97
C PHE A 203 -3.68 -10.58 -15.70
N SER A 204 -4.91 -10.30 -15.27
CA SER A 204 -5.92 -11.30 -14.90
C SER A 204 -5.59 -12.16 -13.67
N SER A 205 -4.61 -11.76 -12.86
CA SER A 205 -4.36 -12.41 -11.57
C SER A 205 -5.45 -12.07 -10.56
N PHE A 206 -5.76 -13.02 -9.68
CA PHE A 206 -6.57 -12.79 -8.48
C PHE A 206 -5.64 -12.38 -7.34
N VAL A 207 -5.82 -11.17 -6.82
CA VAL A 207 -4.90 -10.53 -5.87
C VAL A 207 -5.67 -9.99 -4.69
N VAL A 208 -5.12 -10.14 -3.48
CA VAL A 208 -5.55 -9.38 -2.30
C VAL A 208 -4.55 -8.27 -2.04
N VAL A 209 -5.02 -7.04 -2.00
CA VAL A 209 -4.18 -5.85 -1.80
C VAL A 209 -4.37 -5.34 -0.39
N GLY A 210 -3.26 -5.14 0.34
CA GLY A 210 -3.22 -4.44 1.61
C GLY A 210 -2.83 -2.98 1.40
N TYR A 211 -3.67 -2.05 1.80
CA TYR A 211 -3.49 -0.63 1.55
C TYR A 211 -4.06 0.23 2.68
N THR A 212 -3.55 1.44 2.84
CA THR A 212 -4.16 2.45 3.71
C THR A 212 -4.95 3.45 2.90
N VAL A 213 -5.96 4.05 3.51
CA VAL A 213 -6.83 5.02 2.85
C VAL A 213 -6.62 6.41 3.42
N SER A 214 -6.52 7.38 2.52
CA SER A 214 -6.45 8.80 2.85
C SER A 214 -7.42 9.62 2.01
N ALA A 215 -8.09 10.59 2.62
CA ALA A 215 -8.85 11.62 1.91
C ALA A 215 -8.08 12.94 1.90
N TYR A 216 -8.05 13.67 0.80
CA TYR A 216 -7.38 14.97 0.73
C TYR A 216 -8.11 15.93 -0.20
N ASN A 217 -8.08 17.22 0.14
CA ASN A 217 -8.64 18.26 -0.70
C ASN A 217 -7.72 18.48 -1.90
N GLY A 218 -8.29 18.57 -3.08
CA GLY A 218 -7.60 18.92 -4.31
C GLY A 218 -8.51 19.71 -5.24
N VAL A 219 -8.07 19.85 -6.47
CA VAL A 219 -8.82 20.52 -7.52
C VAL A 219 -9.05 19.52 -8.64
N LEU A 220 -10.29 19.46 -9.15
CA LEU A 220 -10.61 18.60 -10.26
C LEU A 220 -9.89 19.11 -11.52
N GLY A 221 -9.29 18.21 -12.31
CA GLY A 221 -8.39 18.57 -13.40
C GLY A 221 -8.95 19.66 -14.32
N GLY A 222 -8.25 20.81 -14.37
CA GLY A 222 -8.60 21.94 -15.24
C GLY A 222 -9.70 22.89 -14.72
N THR A 223 -10.25 22.66 -13.52
CA THR A 223 -11.24 23.55 -12.90
C THR A 223 -10.64 24.29 -11.69
N THR A 224 -11.43 25.13 -11.02
CA THR A 224 -11.11 25.74 -9.71
C THR A 224 -11.92 25.11 -8.57
N GLU A 225 -12.72 24.10 -8.88
CA GLU A 225 -13.62 23.45 -7.93
C GLU A 225 -12.82 22.59 -6.96
N ARG A 226 -13.04 22.82 -5.66
CA ARG A 226 -12.42 22.02 -4.61
C ARG A 226 -13.19 20.72 -4.45
N VAL A 227 -12.49 19.61 -4.60
CA VAL A 227 -13.05 18.27 -4.44
C VAL A 227 -12.24 17.46 -3.44
N VAL A 228 -12.86 16.44 -2.86
CA VAL A 228 -12.17 15.50 -1.98
C VAL A 228 -11.73 14.29 -2.79
N HIS A 229 -10.43 14.04 -2.84
CA HIS A 229 -9.85 12.87 -3.46
C HIS A 229 -9.68 11.74 -2.47
N LEU A 230 -9.88 10.51 -2.96
CA LEU A 230 -9.59 9.27 -2.24
C LEU A 230 -8.26 8.69 -2.74
N GLY A 231 -7.28 8.61 -1.85
CA GLY A 231 -6.00 7.94 -2.08
C GLY A 231 -5.99 6.54 -1.47
N CYS A 232 -5.66 5.54 -2.28
CA CYS A 232 -5.41 4.17 -1.83
C CYS A 232 -3.90 3.89 -1.88
N ASN A 233 -3.26 3.90 -0.71
CA ASN A 233 -1.81 3.80 -0.58
C ASN A 233 -1.42 2.34 -0.33
N ILE A 234 -0.82 1.69 -1.32
CA ILE A 234 -0.48 0.27 -1.22
C ILE A 234 0.63 0.04 -0.18
N VAL A 235 0.49 -1.03 0.60
CA VAL A 235 1.47 -1.48 1.61
C VAL A 235 2.04 -2.84 1.24
N TRP A 236 1.22 -3.75 0.69
CA TRP A 236 1.65 -5.06 0.19
C TRP A 236 0.57 -5.64 -0.73
N ALA A 237 0.91 -6.72 -1.45
CA ALA A 237 -0.05 -7.51 -2.22
C ALA A 237 0.17 -9.02 -2.01
N ILE A 238 -0.89 -9.82 -2.11
CA ILE A 238 -0.86 -11.28 -2.07
C ILE A 238 -1.46 -11.80 -3.38
N VAL A 239 -0.68 -12.57 -4.14
CA VAL A 239 -1.14 -13.25 -5.35
C VAL A 239 -1.78 -14.57 -4.96
N CYS A 240 -3.09 -14.66 -5.14
CA CYS A 240 -3.89 -15.85 -4.81
C CYS A 240 -4.10 -16.74 -6.04
N GLY A 241 -4.07 -16.18 -7.24
CA GLY A 241 -4.19 -16.92 -8.49
C GLY A 241 -3.58 -16.14 -9.65
N THR A 242 -3.01 -16.85 -10.60
CA THR A 242 -2.50 -16.28 -11.87
C THR A 242 -3.21 -16.97 -13.02
N PRO A 243 -3.43 -16.31 -14.17
CA PRO A 243 -3.98 -16.99 -15.33
C PRO A 243 -3.07 -18.16 -15.72
N THR A 244 -3.63 -19.36 -15.84
CA THR A 244 -2.95 -20.44 -16.53
C THR A 244 -2.98 -20.13 -18.02
N LEU A 245 -1.82 -20.05 -18.66
CA LEU A 245 -1.75 -20.07 -20.12
C LEU A 245 -2.50 -21.32 -20.59
N ARG A 246 -3.66 -21.14 -21.23
CA ARG A 246 -4.26 -22.22 -22.00
C ARG A 246 -3.28 -22.50 -23.13
N LYS A 247 -2.59 -23.65 -23.04
CA LYS A 247 -1.87 -24.22 -24.17
C LYS A 247 -2.87 -24.68 -25.22
#